data_AF-L1KID8-F1
#
_entry.id   AF-L1KID8-F1
#
_cell.length_a   1.000
_cell.length_b   1.000
_cell.length_c   1.000
_cell.angle_alpha   90.00
_cell.angle_beta   90.00
_cell.angle_gamma   90.00
#
_symmetry.space_group_name_H-M   'P 1'
#
loop_
_entity.id
_entity.type
_entity.pdbx_description
1 polymer ?
#
loop_
_entity_poly.entity_id
_entity_poly.type
_entity_poly.pdbx_seq_one_letter_code
_entity_poly.pdbx_strand_id
1 'polypeptide(L)'
;MATLSVDTEYTLIEDDIFTGGTIKEVLRMLQRLGVRIGRVVTGIRLSDEADDPIPGVVVDPVLQYRILGSSEKTHPLEIADPRNFLLGLSGLVVRLPDGSWTRAPYWLPFVRASVRIGISAECEEEFALLAMQANLDFYSRIQRSLGRIVRISDFPSPVRDLLSTLGFAQMSTPACIALEHMMTHLDQHIETVIGGGRTTTEIRNSVPSGAKSLR
;
A
#
# COMPACT_ATOMS: atom_id res chain seq x y z
N MET A 1 9.70 27.25 -2.37
CA MET A 1 10.35 25.92 -2.47
C MET A 1 11.79 26.08 -2.04
N ALA A 2 12.27 25.27 -1.10
CA ALA A 2 13.68 25.29 -0.74
C ALA A 2 14.51 24.71 -1.89
N THR A 3 15.52 25.45 -2.34
CA THR A 3 16.47 24.96 -3.35
C THR A 3 17.47 24.05 -2.64
N LEU A 4 17.50 22.77 -3.00
CA LEU A 4 18.50 21.85 -2.47
C LEU A 4 19.86 22.19 -3.08
N SER A 5 20.88 22.30 -2.24
CA SER A 5 22.26 22.54 -2.66
C SER A 5 22.94 21.21 -2.94
N VAL A 6 23.63 21.13 -4.08
CA VAL A 6 24.37 19.93 -4.52
C VAL A 6 25.54 19.63 -3.58
N ASP A 7 26.06 20.66 -2.90
CA ASP A 7 27.21 20.53 -1.98
C ASP A 7 26.80 20.17 -0.54
N THR A 8 25.51 20.17 -0.23
CA THR A 8 25.03 19.84 1.11
C THR A 8 24.72 18.36 1.23
N GLU A 9 25.18 17.75 2.31
CA GLU A 9 24.75 16.41 2.71
C GLU A 9 23.48 16.51 3.57
N TYR A 10 22.48 15.71 3.24
CA TYR A 10 21.18 15.73 3.90
C TYR A 10 20.93 14.46 4.71
N THR A 11 20.06 14.58 5.71
CA THR A 11 19.46 13.45 6.43
C THR A 11 18.03 13.25 5.96
N LEU A 12 17.68 12.03 5.58
CA LEU A 12 16.32 11.62 5.28
C LEU A 12 15.67 11.09 6.56
N ILE A 13 14.42 11.48 6.82
CA ILE A 13 13.64 10.99 7.96
C ILE A 13 12.48 10.16 7.40
N GLU A 14 12.28 8.96 7.95
CA GLU A 14 11.21 8.04 7.59
C GLU A 14 10.48 7.53 8.85
N ASP A 15 9.21 7.15 8.72
CA ASP A 15 8.46 6.55 9.82
C ASP A 15 8.89 5.10 10.08
N ASP A 16 8.89 4.26 9.05
CA ASP A 16 9.30 2.88 9.13
C ASP A 16 10.05 2.35 7.89
N ILE A 17 10.90 1.36 8.12
CA ILE A 17 11.63 0.62 7.10
C ILE A 17 11.42 -0.87 7.32
N PHE A 18 10.72 -1.51 6.38
CA PHE A 18 10.59 -2.96 6.33
C PHE A 18 11.61 -3.57 5.35
N THR A 19 11.26 -3.71 4.07
CA THR A 19 12.19 -4.22 3.04
C THR A 19 13.21 -3.18 2.57
N GLY A 20 13.02 -1.90 2.91
CA GLY A 20 13.81 -0.78 2.41
C GLY A 20 13.63 -0.47 0.92
N GLY A 21 12.74 -1.16 0.20
CA GLY A 21 12.53 -0.96 -1.24
C GLY A 21 12.18 0.49 -1.61
N THR A 22 11.21 1.08 -0.92
CA THR A 22 10.80 2.48 -1.12
C THR A 22 11.97 3.44 -0.90
N ILE A 23 12.68 3.30 0.21
CA ILE A 23 13.84 4.14 0.53
C ILE A 23 14.94 4.00 -0.53
N LYS A 24 15.23 2.79 -1.00
CA LYS A 24 16.21 2.57 -2.07
C LYS A 24 15.83 3.35 -3.34
N GLU A 25 14.56 3.36 -3.74
CA GLU A 25 14.11 4.16 -4.90
C GLU A 25 14.17 5.67 -4.66
N VAL A 26 13.77 6.14 -3.47
CA VAL A 26 13.86 7.55 -3.09
C VAL A 26 15.31 8.03 -3.13
N LEU A 27 16.24 7.26 -2.56
CA LEU A 27 17.67 7.58 -2.58
C LEU A 27 18.21 7.65 -4.01
N ARG A 28 17.87 6.69 -4.88
CA ARG A 28 18.26 6.75 -6.30
C ARG A 28 17.68 7.96 -7.02
N MET A 29 16.44 8.34 -6.72
CA MET A 29 15.83 9.53 -7.28
C MET A 29 16.57 10.79 -6.85
N LEU A 30 16.84 10.95 -5.55
CA LEU A 30 17.54 12.10 -5.00
C LEU A 30 18.98 12.20 -5.54
N GLN A 31 19.68 11.07 -5.62
CA GLN A 31 21.02 11.00 -6.20
C GLN A 31 21.05 11.44 -7.67
N ARG A 32 20.06 11.05 -8.48
CA ARG A 32 19.92 11.51 -9.89
C ARG A 32 19.71 13.02 -10.00
N LEU A 33 19.16 13.64 -8.96
CA LEU A 33 18.99 15.09 -8.87
C LEU A 33 20.21 15.80 -8.25
N GLY A 34 21.31 15.08 -8.00
CA GLY A 34 22.52 15.61 -7.36
C GLY A 34 22.38 15.81 -5.84
N VAL A 35 21.31 15.34 -5.23
CA VAL A 35 21.09 15.44 -3.78
C VAL A 35 21.81 14.29 -3.09
N ARG A 36 22.70 14.62 -2.15
CA ARG A 36 23.47 13.64 -1.38
C ARG A 36 22.79 13.37 -0.04
N ILE A 37 22.40 12.12 0.19
CA ILE A 37 21.88 11.66 1.48
C ILE A 37 22.97 10.85 2.17
N GLY A 38 23.47 11.33 3.30
CA GLY A 38 24.49 10.61 4.08
C GLY A 38 23.88 9.68 5.13
N ARG A 39 22.66 9.98 5.57
CA ARG A 39 21.96 9.26 6.64
C ARG A 39 20.46 9.16 6.41
N VAL A 40 19.88 8.04 6.80
CA VAL A 40 18.44 7.85 7.00
C VAL A 40 18.20 7.63 8.48
N VAL A 41 17.33 8.42 9.08
CA VAL A 41 16.81 8.18 10.44
C VAL A 41 15.39 7.66 10.30
N THR A 42 15.12 6.47 10.85
CA THR A 42 13.78 5.86 10.79
C THR A 42 13.23 5.66 12.20
N GLY A 43 11.91 5.81 12.38
CA GLY A 43 11.27 5.47 13.64
C GLY A 43 11.41 3.98 13.94
N ILE A 44 11.00 3.14 12.99
CA ILE A 44 11.04 1.68 13.12
C ILE A 44 11.86 1.09 11.97
N ARG A 45 12.69 0.09 12.26
CA ARG A 45 13.28 -0.79 11.26
C ARG A 45 13.01 -2.23 11.64
N LEU A 46 12.56 -3.00 10.67
CA LEU A 46 12.46 -4.45 10.79
C LEU A 46 13.47 -5.07 9.83
N SER A 47 14.40 -5.87 10.37
CA SER A 47 15.41 -6.57 9.57
C SER A 47 15.46 -8.07 9.90
N ASP A 48 15.90 -8.85 8.93
CA ASP A 48 16.29 -10.24 9.13
C ASP A 48 17.71 -10.32 9.75
N GLU A 49 18.20 -11.53 10.00
CA GLU A 49 19.56 -11.73 10.56
C GLU A 49 20.66 -11.18 9.64
N ALA A 50 20.38 -11.03 8.35
CA ALA A 50 21.28 -10.52 7.34
C ALA A 50 20.94 -9.07 7.00
N ASP A 51 20.92 -8.18 8.01
CA ASP A 51 20.72 -6.72 7.91
C ASP A 51 20.95 -6.19 6.47
N ASP A 52 19.91 -6.18 5.62
CA ASP A 52 20.09 -5.83 4.21
C ASP A 52 20.50 -4.35 4.14
N PRO A 53 21.78 -4.04 3.84
CA PRO A 53 22.26 -2.70 3.95
C PRO A 53 21.67 -1.89 2.81
N ILE A 54 21.22 -0.66 3.11
CA ILE A 54 20.88 0.29 2.06
C ILE A 54 22.20 0.90 1.57
N PRO A 55 22.65 0.58 0.33
CA PRO A 55 24.01 0.91 -0.07
C PRO A 55 24.26 2.42 -0.09
N GLY A 56 25.41 2.83 0.47
CA GLY A 56 25.85 4.23 0.44
C GLY A 56 25.18 5.15 1.44
N VAL A 57 24.37 4.63 2.37
CA VAL A 57 23.74 5.43 3.43
C VAL A 57 23.78 4.73 4.77
N VAL A 58 23.99 5.48 5.85
CA VAL A 58 23.83 4.97 7.21
C VAL A 58 22.34 4.99 7.58
N VAL A 59 21.77 3.85 7.96
CA VAL A 59 20.38 3.77 8.45
C VAL A 59 20.41 3.68 9.97
N ASP A 60 19.83 4.66 10.65
CA ASP A 60 19.79 4.79 12.10
C ASP A 60 18.34 4.69 12.61
N PRO A 61 17.89 3.50 13.06
CA PRO A 61 16.54 3.32 13.57
C PRO A 61 16.44 3.73 15.05
N VAL A 62 15.31 4.36 15.42
CA VAL A 62 14.96 4.57 16.84
C VAL A 62 14.60 3.24 17.51
N LEU A 63 13.85 2.39 16.81
CA LEU A 63 13.51 1.02 17.23
C LEU A 63 13.89 0.03 16.12
N GLN A 64 14.65 -1.01 16.47
CA GLN A 64 14.99 -2.09 15.57
C GLN A 64 14.40 -3.42 16.05
N TYR A 65 13.55 -4.02 15.23
CA TYR A 65 13.03 -5.37 15.40
C TYR A 65 13.83 -6.34 14.53
N ARG A 66 14.16 -7.51 15.07
CA ARG A 66 14.82 -8.59 14.34
C ARG A 66 13.88 -9.76 14.20
N ILE A 67 13.76 -10.27 12.97
CA ILE A 67 13.00 -11.49 12.71
C ILE A 67 13.91 -12.68 13.06
N LEU A 68 13.59 -13.37 14.16
CA LEU A 68 14.33 -14.57 14.59
C LEU A 68 13.77 -15.81 13.88
N GLY A 69 14.64 -16.62 13.26
CA GLY A 69 14.27 -17.95 12.76
C GLY A 69 13.43 -17.94 11.49
N SER A 70 13.73 -17.07 10.53
CA SER A 70 13.06 -17.03 9.22
C SER A 70 13.34 -18.31 8.40
N SER A 71 12.61 -19.38 8.70
CA SER A 71 12.37 -20.41 7.69
C SER A 71 11.60 -19.76 6.55
N GLU A 72 11.78 -20.22 5.31
CA GLU A 72 11.03 -19.74 4.12
C GLU A 72 9.49 -19.76 4.28
N LYS A 73 8.96 -20.31 5.40
CA LYS A 73 7.55 -20.46 5.73
C LYS A 73 7.00 -19.49 6.77
N THR A 74 7.81 -18.65 7.41
CA THR A 74 7.28 -17.63 8.33
C THR A 74 6.97 -16.37 7.54
N HIS A 75 5.68 -16.11 7.31
CA HIS A 75 5.22 -14.82 6.78
C HIS A 75 5.87 -13.70 7.61
N PRO A 76 6.57 -12.76 6.96
CA PRO A 76 7.28 -11.76 7.73
C PRO A 76 6.25 -10.95 8.52
N LEU A 77 6.54 -10.72 9.80
CA LEU A 77 5.69 -9.95 10.69
C LEU A 77 5.55 -8.54 10.11
N GLU A 78 4.47 -8.28 9.37
CA GLU A 78 4.25 -6.97 8.78
C GLU A 78 3.49 -6.10 9.77
N ILE A 79 4.05 -4.93 10.09
CA ILE A 79 3.37 -3.94 10.92
C ILE A 79 2.39 -3.21 10.01
N ALA A 80 1.15 -3.70 9.98
CA ALA A 80 0.08 -3.05 9.26
C ALA A 80 -0.40 -1.82 10.03
N ASP A 81 -0.52 -0.69 9.36
CA ASP A 81 -1.26 0.44 9.92
C ASP A 81 -2.77 0.23 9.70
N PRO A 82 -3.60 0.15 10.78
CA PRO A 82 -5.04 -0.02 10.67
C PRO A 82 -5.72 1.00 9.75
N ARG A 83 -5.16 2.20 9.60
CA ARG A 83 -5.72 3.23 8.70
C ARG A 83 -5.72 2.80 7.23
N ASN A 84 -4.83 1.89 6.83
CA ASN A 84 -4.75 1.39 5.45
C ASN A 84 -5.94 0.50 5.06
N PHE A 85 -6.74 0.04 6.01
CA PHE A 85 -7.97 -0.71 5.77
C PHE A 85 -9.21 0.18 5.73
N LEU A 86 -9.09 1.46 6.08
CA LEU A 86 -10.20 2.41 6.04
C LEU A 86 -10.30 3.06 4.66
N LEU A 87 -11.43 2.81 3.99
CA LEU A 87 -11.79 3.46 2.74
C LEU A 87 -11.83 4.97 2.94
N GLY A 88 -11.21 5.76 2.07
CA GLY A 88 -11.31 7.23 2.14
C GLY A 88 -10.23 7.92 2.99
N LEU A 89 -9.40 7.18 3.74
CA LEU A 89 -8.41 7.76 4.65
C LEU A 89 -6.96 7.52 4.23
N SER A 90 -6.60 6.26 3.97
CA SER A 90 -5.26 5.86 3.55
C SER A 90 -5.34 4.70 2.56
N GLY A 91 -4.20 4.15 2.19
CA GLY A 91 -4.11 2.97 1.35
C GLY A 91 -2.99 3.03 0.33
N LEU A 92 -2.96 2.01 -0.51
CA LEU A 92 -1.92 1.75 -1.48
C LEU A 92 -2.05 2.74 -2.61
N VAL A 93 -0.96 3.40 -2.98
CA VAL A 93 -0.94 4.21 -4.19
C VAL A 93 -1.04 3.30 -5.40
N VAL A 94 -2.09 3.46 -6.19
CA VAL A 94 -2.36 2.65 -7.40
C VAL A 94 -2.59 3.56 -8.58
N ARG A 95 -2.36 3.03 -9.79
CA ARG A 95 -2.59 3.75 -11.04
C ARG A 95 -3.87 3.25 -11.69
N LEU A 96 -4.75 4.18 -12.05
CA LEU A 96 -6.01 3.88 -12.74
C LEU A 96 -5.77 3.64 -14.24
N PRO A 97 -6.74 3.02 -14.95
CA PRO A 97 -6.62 2.77 -16.40
C PRO A 97 -6.42 4.03 -17.25
N ASP A 98 -6.94 5.18 -16.81
CA ASP A 98 -6.74 6.48 -17.45
C ASP A 98 -5.34 7.08 -17.19
N GLY A 99 -4.49 6.35 -16.45
CA GLY A 99 -3.13 6.72 -16.11
C GLY A 99 -2.99 7.61 -14.88
N SER A 100 -4.11 8.04 -14.27
CA SER A 100 -4.12 8.86 -13.06
C SER A 100 -3.73 8.05 -11.81
N TRP A 101 -3.30 8.74 -10.75
CA TRP A 101 -2.89 8.13 -9.48
C TRP A 101 -3.98 8.27 -8.43
N THR A 102 -4.22 7.18 -7.70
CA THR A 102 -5.21 7.13 -6.63
C THR A 102 -4.71 6.31 -5.43
N ARG A 103 -5.54 6.13 -4.40
CA ARG A 103 -5.30 5.29 -3.23
C ARG A 103 -6.41 4.28 -3.03
N ALA A 104 -6.03 3.03 -2.79
CA ALA A 104 -6.92 1.90 -2.55
C ALA A 104 -6.70 1.28 -1.16
N PRO A 105 -7.76 0.91 -0.43
CA PRO A 105 -7.60 0.25 0.86
C PRO A 105 -7.05 -1.18 0.70
N TYR A 106 -6.45 -1.71 1.77
CA TYR A 106 -5.73 -3.00 1.79
C TYR A 106 -6.67 -4.21 1.88
N TRP A 107 -7.63 -4.32 0.96
CA TRP A 107 -8.55 -5.44 0.87
C TRP A 107 -9.10 -5.62 -0.55
N LEU A 108 -9.61 -6.82 -0.85
CA LEU A 108 -10.26 -7.13 -2.13
C LEU A 108 -11.54 -6.31 -2.32
N PRO A 109 -11.80 -5.75 -3.51
CA PRO A 109 -11.21 -6.14 -4.79
C PRO A 109 -9.92 -5.38 -5.14
N PHE A 110 -9.50 -4.40 -4.35
CA PHE A 110 -8.44 -3.48 -4.75
C PHE A 110 -7.05 -4.03 -4.51
N VAL A 111 -6.81 -4.61 -3.33
CA VAL A 111 -5.48 -5.06 -2.90
C VAL A 111 -5.60 -6.42 -2.23
N ARG A 112 -4.69 -7.32 -2.61
CA ARG A 112 -4.51 -8.61 -1.95
C ARG A 112 -3.91 -8.41 -0.56
N ALA A 113 -4.69 -8.65 0.49
CA ALA A 113 -4.22 -8.47 1.86
C ALA A 113 -3.14 -9.51 2.25
N SER A 114 -3.15 -10.69 1.64
CA SER A 114 -2.14 -11.74 1.88
C SER A 114 -0.72 -11.31 1.50
N VAL A 115 -0.58 -10.39 0.54
CA VAL A 115 0.73 -9.83 0.16
C VAL A 115 1.12 -8.59 0.96
N ARG A 116 0.28 -8.16 1.91
CA ARG A 116 0.42 -6.90 2.67
C ARG A 116 0.39 -7.03 4.19
N ILE A 117 -0.15 -8.12 4.74
CA ILE A 117 -0.30 -8.25 6.20
C ILE A 117 -0.15 -9.68 6.72
N GLY A 118 0.51 -10.56 5.96
CA GLY A 118 0.82 -11.92 6.39
C GLY A 118 -0.39 -12.82 6.66
N ILE A 119 -1.58 -12.46 6.21
CA ILE A 119 -2.75 -13.34 6.24
C ILE A 119 -2.64 -14.40 5.14
N SER A 120 -3.27 -15.55 5.34
CA SER A 120 -3.30 -16.60 4.32
C SER A 120 -4.11 -16.18 3.09
N ALA A 121 -3.70 -16.64 1.91
CA ALA A 121 -4.39 -16.31 0.65
C ALA A 121 -5.84 -16.85 0.62
N GLU A 122 -6.11 -17.95 1.32
CA GLU A 122 -7.45 -18.54 1.41
C GLU A 122 -8.42 -17.69 2.26
N CYS A 123 -7.91 -16.74 3.04
CA CYS A 123 -8.71 -15.87 3.91
C CYS A 123 -8.97 -14.48 3.31
N GLU A 124 -8.51 -14.19 2.08
CA GLU A 124 -8.57 -12.81 1.53
C GLU A 124 -9.99 -12.27 1.36
N GLU A 125 -10.92 -13.11 0.91
CA GLU A 125 -12.33 -12.70 0.73
C GLU A 125 -13.02 -12.45 2.07
N GLU A 126 -12.89 -13.39 3.01
CA GLU A 126 -13.43 -13.24 4.36
C GLU A 126 -12.85 -11.99 5.04
N PHE A 127 -11.54 -11.78 4.93
CA PHE A 127 -10.87 -10.60 5.45
C PHE A 127 -11.44 -9.31 4.82
N ALA A 128 -11.65 -9.28 3.51
CA ALA A 128 -12.21 -8.13 2.82
C ALA A 128 -13.64 -7.81 3.29
N LEU A 129 -14.48 -8.82 3.46
CA LEU A 129 -15.85 -8.65 4.00
C LEU A 129 -15.83 -8.10 5.42
N LEU A 130 -14.96 -8.62 6.30
CA LEU A 130 -14.79 -8.12 7.66
C LEU A 130 -14.26 -6.68 7.68
N ALA A 131 -13.30 -6.34 6.82
CA ALA A 131 -12.78 -4.99 6.69
C ALA A 131 -13.85 -4.01 6.20
N MET A 132 -14.66 -4.39 5.20
CA MET A 132 -15.77 -3.59 4.72
C MET A 132 -16.87 -3.42 5.78
N GLN A 133 -17.18 -4.46 6.56
CA GLN A 133 -18.09 -4.36 7.70
C GLN A 133 -17.56 -3.38 8.76
N ALA A 134 -16.27 -3.43 9.09
CA ALA A 134 -15.66 -2.47 10.00
C ALA A 134 -15.74 -1.03 9.48
N ASN A 135 -15.59 -0.83 8.17
CA ASN A 135 -15.80 0.47 7.52
C ASN A 135 -17.27 0.92 7.61
N LEU A 136 -18.23 0.01 7.42
CA LEU A 136 -19.66 0.30 7.55
C LEU A 136 -19.99 0.81 8.95
N ASP A 137 -19.49 0.12 9.97
CA ASP A 137 -19.69 0.48 11.38
C ASP A 137 -19.04 1.84 11.69
N PHE A 138 -17.82 2.06 11.19
CA PHE A 138 -17.11 3.32 11.33
C PHE A 138 -17.92 4.48 10.73
N TYR A 139 -18.31 4.39 9.46
CA TYR A 139 -19.05 5.46 8.80
C TYR A 139 -20.45 5.66 9.38
N SER A 140 -21.12 4.59 9.83
CA SER A 140 -22.39 4.70 10.54
C SER A 140 -22.28 5.52 11.83
N ARG A 141 -21.20 5.32 12.60
CA ARG A 141 -20.92 6.09 13.82
C ARG A 141 -20.57 7.54 13.49
N ILE A 142 -19.73 7.78 12.48
CA ILE A 142 -19.37 9.14 12.04
C ILE A 142 -20.62 9.92 11.59
N GLN A 143 -21.49 9.31 10.78
CA GLN A 143 -22.74 9.94 10.33
C GLN A 143 -23.64 10.34 11.51
N ARG A 144 -23.77 9.46 12.51
CA ARG A 144 -24.52 9.76 13.73
C ARG A 144 -23.91 10.93 14.49
N SER A 145 -22.59 10.95 14.62
CA SER A 145 -21.86 12.02 15.32
C SER A 145 -21.97 13.37 14.59
N LEU A 146 -21.98 13.37 13.26
CA LEU A 146 -22.07 14.59 12.45
C LEU A 146 -23.50 15.07 12.23
N GLY A 147 -24.52 14.23 12.49
CA GLY A 147 -25.92 14.54 12.17
C GLY A 147 -26.20 14.65 10.67
N ARG A 148 -25.34 14.09 9.81
CA ARG A 148 -25.49 14.10 8.35
C ARG A 148 -24.98 12.81 7.72
N ILE A 149 -25.50 12.51 6.53
CA ILE A 149 -25.01 11.41 5.70
C ILE A 149 -23.65 11.80 5.10
N VAL A 150 -22.69 10.87 5.16
CA VAL A 150 -21.37 10.96 4.52
C VAL A 150 -21.49 10.33 3.13
N ARG A 151 -21.13 11.08 2.10
CA ARG A 151 -21.19 10.64 0.69
C ARG A 151 -19.81 10.42 0.13
N ILE A 152 -19.72 9.74 -1.01
CA ILE A 152 -18.46 9.60 -1.74
C ILE A 152 -17.84 10.97 -2.09
N SER A 153 -18.66 11.98 -2.37
CA SER A 153 -18.18 13.37 -2.56
C SER A 153 -17.51 14.01 -1.34
N ASP A 154 -17.72 13.49 -0.13
CA ASP A 154 -17.01 13.94 1.09
C ASP A 154 -15.59 13.35 1.19
N PHE A 155 -15.24 12.33 0.39
CA PHE A 155 -13.91 11.72 0.41
C PHE A 155 -12.88 12.56 -0.34
N PRO A 156 -11.58 12.43 0.00
CA PRO A 156 -10.50 13.02 -0.79
C PRO A 156 -10.55 12.59 -2.26
N SER A 157 -10.12 13.48 -3.17
CA SER A 157 -10.17 13.23 -4.63
C SER A 157 -9.69 11.84 -5.03
N PRO A 158 -8.51 11.37 -4.57
CA PRO A 158 -8.03 10.04 -4.96
C PRO A 158 -9.09 8.95 -4.79
N VAL A 159 -9.69 8.84 -3.60
CA VAL A 159 -10.61 7.72 -3.31
C VAL A 159 -11.93 7.85 -4.04
N ARG A 160 -12.50 9.06 -4.15
CA ARG A 160 -13.73 9.25 -4.93
C ARG A 160 -13.50 8.91 -6.41
N ASP A 161 -12.34 9.28 -6.95
CA ASP A 161 -11.97 9.04 -8.35
C ASP A 161 -11.80 7.54 -8.60
N LEU A 162 -11.19 6.80 -7.65
CA LEU A 162 -11.10 5.34 -7.68
C LEU A 162 -12.49 4.69 -7.80
N LEU A 163 -13.40 5.05 -6.89
CA LEU A 163 -14.73 4.44 -6.82
C LEU A 163 -15.58 4.78 -8.06
N SER A 164 -15.48 6.00 -8.58
CA SER A 164 -16.20 6.39 -9.78
C SER A 164 -15.64 5.77 -11.05
N THR A 165 -14.31 5.72 -11.20
CA THR A 165 -13.66 5.17 -12.41
C THR A 165 -13.90 3.67 -12.54
N LEU A 166 -13.95 2.94 -11.41
CA LEU A 166 -14.29 1.52 -11.39
C LEU A 166 -15.80 1.27 -11.47
N GLY A 167 -16.63 2.31 -11.45
CA GLY A 167 -18.08 2.20 -11.49
C GLY A 167 -18.71 1.62 -10.22
N PHE A 168 -18.01 1.66 -9.09
CA PHE A 168 -18.47 1.08 -7.82
C PHE A 168 -19.43 2.02 -7.08
N ALA A 169 -19.30 3.33 -7.27
CA ALA A 169 -20.21 4.31 -6.67
C ALA A 169 -20.23 5.64 -7.44
N GLN A 170 -21.31 6.41 -7.25
CA GLN A 170 -21.41 7.78 -7.73
C GLN A 170 -21.09 8.77 -6.60
N MET A 171 -20.77 10.02 -6.96
CA MET A 171 -20.43 11.07 -6.00
C MET A 171 -21.53 11.34 -4.95
N SER A 172 -22.79 11.13 -5.33
CA SER A 172 -23.96 11.30 -4.47
C SER A 172 -24.26 10.09 -3.58
N THR A 173 -23.65 8.93 -3.86
CA THR A 173 -23.87 7.68 -3.11
C THR A 173 -23.42 7.85 -1.66
N PRO A 174 -24.25 7.47 -0.66
CA PRO A 174 -23.80 7.38 0.73
C PRO A 174 -22.67 6.36 0.88
N ALA A 175 -21.66 6.66 1.69
CA ALA A 175 -20.50 5.78 1.89
C ALA A 175 -20.91 4.38 2.37
N CYS A 176 -21.88 4.29 3.29
CA CYS A 176 -22.41 3.01 3.76
C CYS A 176 -23.06 2.19 2.63
N ILE A 177 -23.84 2.82 1.76
CA ILE A 177 -24.49 2.13 0.62
C ILE A 177 -23.44 1.65 -0.38
N ALA A 178 -22.38 2.43 -0.63
CA ALA A 178 -21.28 2.01 -1.48
C ALA A 178 -20.57 0.77 -0.91
N LEU A 179 -20.33 0.73 0.41
CA LEU A 179 -19.75 -0.43 1.09
C LEU A 179 -20.64 -1.66 1.01
N GLU A 180 -21.94 -1.53 1.30
CA GLU A 180 -22.91 -2.62 1.19
C GLU A 180 -22.98 -3.18 -0.24
N HIS A 181 -22.99 -2.31 -1.24
CA HIS A 181 -22.94 -2.71 -2.64
C HIS A 181 -21.65 -3.48 -2.96
N MET A 182 -20.49 -2.97 -2.54
CA MET A 182 -19.21 -3.65 -2.77
C MET A 182 -19.15 -5.02 -2.08
N MET A 183 -19.70 -5.15 -0.87
CA MET A 183 -19.79 -6.42 -0.16
C MET A 183 -20.71 -7.41 -0.90
N THR A 184 -21.85 -6.95 -1.39
CA THR A 184 -22.84 -7.79 -2.09
C THR A 184 -22.32 -8.29 -3.44
N HIS A 185 -21.48 -7.49 -4.09
CA HIS A 185 -20.99 -7.73 -5.45
C HIS A 185 -19.48 -7.97 -5.50
N LEU A 186 -18.88 -8.47 -4.41
CA LEU A 186 -17.43 -8.60 -4.26
C LEU A 186 -16.79 -9.38 -5.42
N ASP A 187 -17.33 -10.55 -5.77
CA ASP A 187 -16.80 -11.40 -6.85
C ASP A 187 -16.78 -10.66 -8.20
N GLN A 188 -17.88 -9.97 -8.53
CA GLN A 188 -18.00 -9.19 -9.77
C GLN A 188 -17.00 -8.03 -9.80
N HIS A 189 -16.75 -7.42 -8.65
CA HIS A 189 -15.77 -6.35 -8.53
C HIS A 189 -14.32 -6.86 -8.62
N ILE A 190 -14.02 -8.03 -8.06
CA ILE A 190 -12.72 -8.71 -8.24
C ILE A 190 -12.48 -8.95 -9.73
N GLU A 191 -13.46 -9.51 -10.44
CA GLU A 191 -13.39 -9.72 -11.89
C GLU A 191 -13.21 -8.41 -12.66
N THR A 192 -13.89 -7.33 -12.25
CA THR A 192 -13.77 -6.02 -12.88
C THR A 192 -12.35 -5.47 -12.76
N VAL A 193 -11.75 -5.55 -11.57
CA VAL A 193 -10.38 -5.06 -11.32
C VAL A 193 -9.35 -5.91 -12.07
N ILE A 194 -9.51 -7.24 -12.08
CA ILE A 194 -8.62 -8.16 -12.79
C ILE A 194 -8.79 -8.01 -14.32
N GLY A 195 -10.04 -7.92 -14.79
CA GLY A 195 -10.40 -7.83 -16.20
C GLY A 195 -10.02 -6.50 -16.84
N GLY A 196 -10.13 -5.40 -16.09
CA GLY A 196 -9.65 -4.08 -16.47
C GLY A 196 -8.12 -3.98 -16.57
N GLY A 197 -7.38 -4.89 -15.93
CA GLY A 197 -5.92 -4.97 -15.97
C GLY A 197 -5.33 -5.58 -17.25
N ARG A 198 -6.15 -6.06 -18.20
CA ARG A 198 -5.69 -6.73 -19.43
C ARG A 198 -5.05 -5.83 -20.50
N THR A 199 -4.76 -4.56 -20.20
CA THR A 199 -3.97 -3.66 -21.07
C THR A 199 -2.63 -3.20 -20.47
N THR A 200 -2.18 -3.76 -19.34
CA THR A 200 -0.80 -3.60 -18.86
C THR A 200 -0.16 -4.96 -18.59
N THR A 201 0.16 -5.64 -19.69
CA THR A 201 1.17 -6.70 -19.71
C THR A 201 2.55 -6.09 -19.41
N GLU A 202 3.39 -6.81 -18.67
CA GLU A 202 4.84 -6.58 -18.46
C GLU A 202 5.28 -5.81 -17.21
N ILE A 203 5.19 -6.45 -16.04
CA ILE A 203 6.38 -6.63 -15.19
C ILE A 203 6.44 -8.11 -14.83
N ARG A 204 7.03 -8.89 -15.74
CA ARG A 204 7.52 -10.24 -15.44
C ARG A 204 8.57 -10.12 -14.34
N ASN A 205 8.47 -11.01 -13.35
CA ASN A 205 9.57 -11.41 -12.49
C ASN A 205 10.85 -11.58 -13.34
N SER A 206 11.79 -10.66 -13.19
CA SER A 206 13.16 -10.84 -13.65
C SER A 206 13.87 -11.76 -12.67
N VAL A 207 13.61 -13.07 -12.80
CA VAL A 207 14.57 -14.10 -12.39
C VAL A 207 15.40 -14.40 -13.64
N PRO A 208 16.72 -14.16 -13.65
CA PRO A 208 17.55 -14.52 -14.78
C PRO A 208 17.65 -16.05 -14.89
N SER A 209 17.08 -16.62 -15.94
CA SER A 209 17.42 -17.97 -16.40
C SER A 209 18.78 -17.93 -17.10
N GLY A 210 19.74 -18.72 -16.63
CA GLY A 210 21.04 -18.93 -17.28
C GLY A 210 21.94 -19.84 -16.43
N ALA A 211 21.63 -21.14 -16.39
CA ALA A 211 22.36 -22.19 -17.11
C ALA A 211 23.56 -22.78 -16.35
N LYS A 212 23.47 -24.09 -16.04
CA LYS A 212 24.29 -25.13 -16.71
C LYS A 212 23.87 -26.53 -16.26
N SER A 213 23.37 -27.30 -17.23
CA SER A 213 23.57 -28.73 -17.29
C SER A 213 25.04 -28.99 -17.60
N LEU A 214 25.66 -29.96 -16.92
CA LEU A 214 26.62 -30.92 -17.49
C LEU A 214 27.02 -31.96 -16.43
N ARG A 215 26.62 -33.21 -16.71
CA ARG A 215 27.09 -34.53 -16.22
C ARG A 215 26.77 -34.93 -14.78
#